data_AF-A0A2I0VQ66-F1
#
_entry.id   AF-A0A2I0VQ66-F1
#
_cell.length_a   1.000
_cell.length_b   1.000
_cell.length_c   1.000
_cell.angle_alpha   90.00
_cell.angle_beta   90.00
_cell.angle_gamma   90.00
#
_symmetry.space_group_name_H-M   'P 1'
#
loop_
_entity.id
_entity.type
_entity.pdbx_description
1 polymer ?
#
loop_
_entity_poly.entity_id
_entity_poly.type
_entity_poly.pdbx_seq_one_letter_code
_entity_poly.pdbx_strand_id
1 'polypeptide(L)'
;MGSLLAGAKFCGDFEERLKAVLKEVTFSNGQIILFIDEIHTVVGAGDLDIFPLLPSGKLLAFNKGASLLDPALETRFQQVYCGQPSVEDTISILRGLRERYELHHGIKISDSALVLSCYSIRPLYY
;
A
#
# COMPACT_ATOMS: atom_id res chain seq x y z
N MET A 1 4.45 3.17 -9.31
CA MET A 1 5.06 4.34 -8.62
C MET A 1 6.21 4.97 -9.40
N GLY A 2 7.08 4.22 -10.08
CA GLY A 2 8.15 4.77 -10.91
C GLY A 2 7.71 5.76 -12.00
N SER A 3 6.56 5.57 -12.66
CA SER A 3 6.11 6.47 -13.74
C SER A 3 5.50 7.81 -13.27
N LEU A 4 5.08 7.94 -12.01
CA LEU A 4 4.51 9.18 -11.47
C LEU A 4 5.61 10.10 -10.91
N LEU A 5 6.61 9.50 -10.25
CA LEU A 5 7.75 10.22 -9.65
C LEU A 5 8.93 10.37 -10.63
N ALA A 6 9.10 9.48 -11.62
CA ALA A 6 10.15 9.66 -12.62
C ALA A 6 9.79 10.78 -13.60
N GLY A 7 10.55 11.87 -13.51
CA GLY A 7 10.52 12.98 -14.47
C GLY A 7 9.72 14.22 -14.04
N ALA A 8 9.13 14.24 -12.85
CA ALA A 8 8.58 15.48 -12.29
C ALA A 8 9.74 16.32 -11.71
N LYS A 9 10.36 17.16 -12.55
CA LYS A 9 11.34 18.15 -12.09
C LYS A 9 10.68 19.31 -11.33
N PHE A 10 9.37 19.46 -11.44
CA PHE A 10 8.57 20.54 -10.87
C PHE A 10 7.24 19.99 -10.30
N CYS A 11 6.79 20.50 -9.14
CA CYS A 11 5.58 20.02 -8.46
C CYS A 11 4.32 20.02 -9.35
N GLY A 12 4.20 21.00 -10.27
CA GLY A 12 3.04 21.09 -11.17
C GLY A 12 2.87 19.92 -12.15
N ASP A 13 3.98 19.35 -12.65
CA ASP A 13 3.92 18.22 -13.60
C ASP A 13 3.35 16.95 -12.95
N PHE A 14 3.64 16.78 -11.66
CA PHE A 14 3.10 15.66 -10.87
C PHE A 14 1.58 15.81 -10.70
N GLU A 15 1.11 17.01 -10.36
CA GLU A 15 -0.31 17.25 -10.16
C GLU A 15 -1.14 17.03 -11.43
N GLU A 16 -0.66 17.52 -12.58
CA GLU A 16 -1.38 17.34 -13.84
C GLU A 16 -1.51 15.87 -14.23
N ARG A 17 -0.43 15.10 -14.04
CA ARG A 17 -0.44 13.65 -14.26
C ARG A 17 -1.39 12.95 -13.31
N LEU A 18 -1.37 13.30 -12.03
CA LEU A 18 -2.26 12.72 -11.03
C LEU A 18 -3.73 13.04 -11.35
N LYS A 19 -4.04 14.28 -11.73
CA LYS A 19 -5.38 14.70 -12.18
C LYS A 19 -5.85 13.91 -13.40
N ALA A 20 -4.97 13.64 -14.36
CA ALA A 20 -5.30 12.82 -15.53
C ALA A 20 -5.66 11.37 -15.14
N VAL A 21 -4.86 10.75 -14.28
CA VAL A 21 -5.11 9.38 -13.77
C VAL A 21 -6.43 9.32 -12.99
N LEU A 22 -6.71 10.29 -12.11
CA LEU A 22 -7.95 10.35 -11.35
C LEU A 22 -9.19 10.49 -12.24
N LYS A 23 -9.10 11.28 -13.32
CA LYS A 23 -10.18 11.38 -14.32
C LYS A 23 -10.44 10.06 -15.01
N GLU A 24 -9.40 9.35 -15.42
CA GLU A 24 -9.52 8.03 -16.07
C GLU A 24 -10.18 7.00 -15.15
N VAL A 25 -9.73 6.93 -13.89
CA VAL A 25 -10.33 6.06 -12.86
C VAL A 25 -11.80 6.41 -12.64
N THR A 26 -12.14 7.70 -12.58
CA THR A 26 -13.52 8.16 -12.40
C THR A 26 -14.40 7.74 -13.59
N PHE A 27 -13.93 7.98 -14.81
CA PHE A 27 -14.61 7.66 -16.07
C PHE A 27 -14.75 6.16 -16.33
N SER A 28 -13.87 5.34 -15.74
CA SER A 28 -13.92 3.88 -15.85
C SER A 28 -15.18 3.23 -15.27
N ASN A 29 -16.05 3.99 -14.60
CA ASN A 29 -17.28 3.47 -13.97
C ASN A 29 -17.05 2.27 -13.05
N GLY A 30 -15.90 2.23 -12.36
CA GLY A 30 -15.56 1.17 -11.41
C GLY A 30 -14.80 -0.01 -12.02
N GLN A 31 -14.45 0.05 -13.31
CA GLN A 31 -13.59 -0.95 -13.95
C GLN A 31 -12.11 -0.82 -13.56
N ILE A 32 -11.70 0.36 -13.09
CA ILE A 32 -10.33 0.62 -12.61
C ILE A 32 -10.39 0.88 -11.10
N ILE A 33 -9.55 0.16 -10.34
CA ILE A 33 -9.28 0.40 -8.92
C ILE A 33 -7.87 0.98 -8.81
N LEU A 34 -7.76 2.18 -8.23
CA LEU A 34 -6.46 2.80 -7.99
C LEU A 34 -5.92 2.38 -6.63
N PHE A 35 -4.69 1.86 -6.61
CA PHE A 35 -3.96 1.49 -5.40
C PHE A 35 -2.82 2.48 -5.14
N ILE A 36 -2.79 3.07 -3.95
CA ILE A 36 -1.73 3.97 -3.48
C ILE A 36 -1.09 3.34 -2.24
N ASP A 37 0.18 2.97 -2.37
CA ASP A 37 0.94 2.27 -1.31
C ASP A 37 1.17 3.18 -0.08
N GLU A 38 1.53 4.45 -0.32
CA GLU A 38 1.76 5.43 0.73
C GLU A 38 1.06 6.75 0.39
N ILE A 39 -0.16 6.95 0.91
CA ILE A 39 -0.93 8.17 0.61
C ILE A 39 -0.21 9.45 1.04
N HIS A 40 0.60 9.39 2.10
CA HIS A 40 1.35 10.54 2.58
C HIS A 40 2.42 11.02 1.58
N THR A 41 2.96 10.13 0.72
CA THR A 41 3.87 10.52 -0.37
C THR A 41 3.17 11.34 -1.45
N VAL A 42 1.87 11.09 -1.65
CA VAL A 42 1.03 11.82 -2.60
C VAL A 42 0.59 13.15 -1.99
N VAL A 43 0.24 13.15 -0.70
CA VAL A 43 -0.14 14.35 0.07
C VAL A 43 1.03 15.32 0.22
N GLY A 44 2.25 14.81 0.47
CA GLY A 44 3.43 15.65 0.62
C GLY A 44 4.00 16.20 -0.70
N ALA A 45 3.61 15.63 -1.84
CA ALA A 45 4.11 15.99 -3.16
C ALA A 45 3.10 16.81 -4.00
N GLY A 46 1.85 16.93 -3.57
CA GLY A 46 0.80 17.69 -4.26
C GLY A 46 0.07 18.65 -3.32
N ASP A 47 -0.61 19.63 -3.89
CA ASP A 47 -1.37 20.62 -3.11
C ASP A 47 -2.72 20.05 -2.63
N LEU A 48 -3.28 20.66 -1.58
CA LEU A 48 -4.57 20.27 -0.97
C LEU A 48 -5.74 20.31 -1.98
N ASP A 49 -5.57 21.03 -3.10
CA ASP A 49 -6.56 21.20 -4.16
C ASP A 49 -6.86 19.92 -4.96
N ILE A 50 -6.12 18.83 -4.77
CA ILE A 50 -6.35 17.55 -5.46
C ILE A 50 -7.38 16.69 -4.71
N PHE A 51 -7.53 16.86 -3.39
CA PHE A 51 -8.44 16.05 -2.57
C PHE A 51 -9.90 16.04 -3.03
N PRO A 52 -10.49 17.16 -3.51
CA PRO A 52 -11.86 17.17 -4.04
C PRO A 52 -12.07 16.30 -5.29
N LEU A 53 -11.01 15.98 -6.04
CA LEU A 53 -11.07 15.18 -7.27
C LEU A 53 -10.97 13.67 -7.00
N LEU A 54 -10.77 13.25 -5.74
CA LEU A 54 -10.66 11.84 -5.40
C LEU A 54 -12.03 11.15 -5.51
N PRO A 55 -12.17 10.12 -6.36
CA PRO A 55 -13.43 9.43 -6.52
C PRO A 55 -13.76 8.58 -5.28
N SER A 56 -14.88 8.90 -4.63
CA SER A 56 -15.38 8.14 -3.48
C SER A 56 -15.53 6.65 -3.82
N GLY A 57 -14.96 5.78 -3.00
CA GLY A 57 -15.11 4.32 -3.11
C GLY A 57 -14.35 3.63 -4.26
N LYS A 58 -13.59 4.36 -5.09
CA LYS A 58 -12.79 3.79 -6.20
C LYS A 58 -11.27 3.82 -5.95
N LEU A 59 -10.87 4.28 -4.77
CA LEU A 59 -9.48 4.45 -4.38
C LEU A 59 -9.19 3.64 -3.12
N LEU A 60 -8.16 2.80 -3.19
CA LEU A 60 -7.62 2.06 -2.06
C LEU A 60 -6.25 2.66 -1.73
N ALA A 61 -6.14 3.18 -0.52
CA ALA A 61 -4.91 3.79 -0.03
C ALA A 61 -4.43 3.04 1.21
N PHE A 62 -3.14 2.75 1.24
CA PHE A 62 -2.46 2.21 2.39
C PHE A 62 -1.66 3.34 3.07
N ASN A 63 -1.57 3.25 4.39
CA ASN A 63 -0.70 4.11 5.17
C ASN A 63 0.04 3.24 6.17
N LYS A 64 1.37 3.38 6.19
CA LYS A 64 2.23 2.60 7.07
C LYS A 64 2.44 3.37 8.37
N GLY A 65 1.65 3.03 9.38
CA GLY A 65 1.72 3.63 10.71
C GLY A 65 0.39 4.20 11.18
N ALA A 66 0.25 4.37 12.50
CA ALA A 66 -0.94 4.94 13.14
C ALA A 66 -1.02 6.47 13.01
N SER A 67 -0.30 7.07 12.07
CA SER A 67 -0.40 8.51 11.82
C SER A 67 -1.82 8.80 11.35
N LEU A 68 -2.58 9.47 12.22
CA LEU A 68 -3.92 9.96 11.96
C LEU A 68 -3.91 10.61 10.58
N LEU A 69 -4.79 10.15 9.68
CA LEU A 69 -5.02 10.87 8.44
C LEU A 69 -5.44 12.30 8.82
N ASP A 70 -5.02 13.29 8.03
CA ASP A 70 -5.51 14.66 8.17
C ASP A 70 -7.06 14.61 8.23
N PRO A 71 -7.74 15.40 9.09
CA PRO A 71 -9.20 15.45 9.16
C PRO A 71 -9.90 15.57 7.79
N ALA A 72 -9.28 16.24 6.81
CA ALA A 72 -9.79 16.34 5.44
C ALA A 72 -9.87 14.97 4.73
N LEU A 73 -8.96 14.05 5.03
CA LEU A 73 -8.88 12.72 4.46
C LEU A 73 -9.78 11.70 5.18
N GLU A 74 -9.96 11.83 6.49
CA GLU A 74 -10.86 10.95 7.27
C GLU A 74 -12.30 10.97 6.75
N THR A 75 -12.75 12.12 6.24
CA THR A 75 -14.09 12.26 5.65
C THR A 75 -14.22 11.67 4.25
N ARG A 76 -13.11 11.32 3.60
CA ARG A 76 -13.06 10.80 2.21
C ARG A 76 -12.74 9.32 2.14
N PHE A 77 -12.04 8.80 3.14
CA PHE A 77 -11.58 7.42 3.19
C PHE A 77 -12.31 6.65 4.29
N GLN A 78 -12.82 5.47 3.95
CA GLN A 78 -13.19 4.50 4.97
C GLN A 78 -11.92 3.85 5.50
N GLN A 79 -11.61 4.09 6.77
CA GLN A 79 -10.45 3.48 7.39
C GLN A 79 -10.69 1.99 7.62
N VAL A 80 -9.82 1.15 7.06
CA VAL A 80 -9.76 -0.28 7.35
C VAL A 80 -8.46 -0.53 8.10
N TYR A 81 -8.58 -0.97 9.36
CA TYR A 81 -7.41 -1.30 10.16
C TYR A 81 -6.88 -2.69 9.79
N CYS A 82 -5.60 -2.77 9.46
CA CYS A 82 -4.89 -4.02 9.22
C CYS A 82 -3.74 -4.13 10.24
N GLY A 83 -3.93 -5.01 11.23
CA GLY A 83 -2.92 -5.31 12.24
C GLY A 83 -1.87 -6.30 11.76
N GLN A 84 -0.81 -6.47 12.55
CA GLN A 84 0.15 -7.55 12.32
C GLN A 84 -0.55 -8.91 12.51
N PRO A 85 -0.25 -9.91 11.66
CA PRO A 85 -0.77 -11.26 11.84
C PRO A 85 -0.23 -11.88 13.13
N SER A 86 -0.97 -12.82 13.72
CA SER A 86 -0.46 -13.65 14.82
C SER A 86 0.70 -14.53 14.33
N VAL A 87 1.43 -15.15 15.26
CA VAL A 87 2.51 -16.08 14.90
C VAL A 87 1.94 -17.27 14.13
N GLU A 88 0.80 -17.80 14.58
CA GLU A 88 0.08 -18.91 13.97
C GLU A 88 -0.40 -18.56 12.55
N ASP A 89 -0.94 -17.36 12.35
CA ASP A 89 -1.35 -16.86 11.03
C ASP A 89 -0.13 -16.68 10.12
N THR A 90 0.96 -16.15 10.66
CA THR A 90 2.22 -15.95 9.90
C THR A 90 2.77 -17.29 9.40
N ILE A 91 2.80 -18.32 10.25
CA ILE A 91 3.20 -19.67 9.84
C ILE A 91 2.31 -20.17 8.70
N SER A 92 1.00 -19.97 8.81
CA SER A 92 0.04 -20.41 7.78
C SER A 92 0.23 -19.67 6.45
N ILE A 93 0.45 -18.36 6.50
CA ILE A 93 0.75 -17.52 5.33
C ILE A 93 2.05 -17.98 4.67
N LEU A 94 3.13 -18.17 5.44
CA LEU A 94 4.43 -18.59 4.91
C LEU A 94 4.39 -20.00 4.30
N ARG A 95 3.64 -20.92 4.90
CA ARG A 95 3.39 -22.24 4.31
C ARG A 95 2.70 -22.13 2.95
N GLY A 96 1.72 -21.23 2.81
CA GLY A 96 1.06 -20.96 1.52
C GLY A 96 1.99 -20.31 0.47
N LEU A 97 3.01 -19.57 0.90
CA LEU A 97 3.99 -18.94 0.01
C LEU A 97 5.21 -19.82 -0.29
N ARG A 98 5.39 -20.93 0.45
CA ARG A 98 6.58 -21.77 0.40
C ARG A 98 6.96 -22.18 -1.01
N GLU A 99 6.02 -22.70 -1.80
CA GLU A 99 6.28 -23.17 -3.16
C GLU A 99 6.83 -22.05 -4.05
N ARG A 100 6.27 -20.84 -3.94
CA ARG A 100 6.73 -19.67 -4.69
C ARG A 100 8.17 -19.29 -4.32
N TYR A 101 8.51 -19.32 -3.03
CA TYR A 101 9.87 -19.04 -2.57
C TYR A 101 10.88 -20.13 -2.96
N GLU A 102 10.49 -21.41 -2.86
CA GLU A 102 11.33 -22.54 -3.27
C GLU A 102 11.67 -22.43 -4.77
N LEU A 103 10.68 -22.13 -5.62
CA LEU A 103 10.90 -21.92 -7.06
C LEU A 103 11.77 -20.70 -7.35
N HIS A 104 11.52 -19.57 -6.67
CA HIS A 104 12.27 -18.34 -6.89
C HIS A 104 13.74 -18.46 -6.52
N HIS A 105 14.05 -19.16 -5.42
CA HIS A 105 15.41 -19.31 -4.90
C HIS A 105 16.10 -20.61 -5.32
N GLY A 106 15.39 -21.56 -5.93
CA GLY A 106 15.95 -22.86 -6.32
C GLY A 106 16.35 -23.74 -5.13
N ILE A 107 15.72 -23.55 -3.97
CA ILE A 107 16.00 -24.30 -2.73
C ILE A 107 14.76 -25.04 -2.24
N LYS A 108 14.96 -25.99 -1.32
CA LYS A 108 13.89 -26.57 -0.52
C LYS A 108 13.89 -25.95 0.87
N ILE A 109 12.71 -25.55 1.35
CA ILE A 109 12.54 -24.90 2.65
C ILE A 109 11.86 -25.91 3.58
N SER A 110 12.48 -26.31 4.69
CA SER A 110 11.82 -27.22 5.63
C SER A 110 10.69 -26.51 6.40
N ASP A 111 9.67 -27.27 6.81
CA ASP A 111 8.59 -26.71 7.63
C ASP A 111 9.11 -26.20 8.98
N SER A 112 10.07 -26.91 9.57
CA SER A 112 10.76 -26.49 10.80
C SER A 112 11.46 -25.14 10.64
N ALA A 113 12.05 -24.85 9.48
CA ALA A 113 12.70 -23.57 9.23
C ALA A 113 11.68 -22.42 9.16
N LEU A 114 10.51 -22.65 8.57
CA LEU A 114 9.42 -21.66 8.56
C LEU A 114 8.93 -21.36 9.97
N VAL A 115 8.63 -22.40 10.75
CA VAL A 115 8.18 -22.24 12.14
C VAL A 115 9.22 -21.48 12.96
N LEU A 116 10.49 -21.88 12.89
CA LEU A 116 11.57 -21.19 13.60
C LEU A 116 11.68 -19.72 13.20
N SER A 117 11.57 -19.39 11.90
CA SER A 117 11.63 -18.01 11.43
C SER A 117 10.57 -17.11 12.07
N CYS A 118 9.35 -17.61 12.26
CA CYS A 118 8.26 -16.86 12.88
C CYS A 118 8.50 -16.57 14.37
N TYR A 119 9.15 -17.49 15.09
CA TYR A 119 9.48 -17.31 16.51
C TYR A 119 10.79 -16.55 16.74
N SER A 120 11.72 -16.58 15.78
CA SER A 120 12.99 -15.84 15.83
C SER A 120 12.80 -14.35 15.57
N ILE A 121 11.75 -13.95 14.85
CA ILE A 121 11.35 -12.54 14.69
C ILE A 121 10.53 -12.12 15.92
N ARG A 122 11.11 -12.26 17.12
CA ARG A 122 10.67 -11.44 18.26
C ARG A 122 11.45 -10.13 18.19
N PRO A 123 10.79 -8.97 18.22
CA PRO A 123 11.51 -7.71 18.25
C PRO A 123 12.42 -7.66 19.48
N LEU A 124 13.71 -7.37 19.26
CA LEU A 124 14.57 -6.79 20.29
C LEU A 124 14.08 -5.36 20.57
N TYR A 125 12.97 -5.22 21.29
CA TYR A 125 12.56 -3.95 21.89
C TYR A 125 12.37 -4.18 23.39
N TYR A 126 13.47 -3.99 24.14
CA TYR A 126 13.44 -3.38 25.47
C TYR A 126 13.75 -1.90 25.30
#